data_AF-A0A170Y0L9-F1
#
_entry.id   AF-A0A170Y0L9-F1
#
_cell.length_a   1.000
_cell.length_b   1.000
_cell.length_c   1.000
_cell.angle_alpha   90.00
_cell.angle_beta   90.00
_cell.angle_gamma   90.00
#
_symmetry.space_group_name_H-M   'P 1'
#
loop_
_entity.id
_entity.type
_entity.pdbx_description
1 polymer ?
#
loop_
_entity_poly.entity_id
_entity_poly.type
_entity_poly.pdbx_seq_one_letter_code
_entity_poly.pdbx_strand_id
1 'polypeptide(L)'
;AGILVARKDICTGSLISDNIVLTSISCLKSMNTLKDVKVFLGTKEIDKDSTNYHTISEVYTNPRGKNDLDQVNLALIKLSKHIGLNDTINTIRVEQKPWPSGLEQYSRLCFAMGFGKHNKTGKMGRLHGSQVAMEYGPKACGCATLARSQKMKIICMNNLGNDRFCYGDTGGPLICDDVLVGVAHTVIKCENSTKIIKECGIKFYS
;
A
#
# COMPACT_ATOMS: atom_id res chain seq x y z
N ALA A 1 1.60 9.51 3.15
CA ALA A 1 2.28 8.20 3.04
C ALA A 1 3.73 8.33 3.48
N GLY A 2 4.33 7.25 3.96
CA GLY A 2 5.75 7.17 4.30
C GLY A 2 6.45 6.06 3.52
N ILE A 3 7.77 6.14 3.45
CA ILE A 3 8.61 5.09 2.87
C ILE A 3 9.10 4.18 3.98
N LEU A 4 9.00 2.88 3.73
CA LEU A 4 9.54 1.84 4.58
C LEU A 4 10.69 1.18 3.86
N VAL A 5 11.86 1.15 4.49
CA VAL A 5 13.01 0.41 3.99
C VAL A 5 13.34 -0.68 4.99
N ALA A 6 13.14 -1.94 4.60
CA ALA A 6 13.57 -3.11 5.34
C ALA A 6 14.71 -3.77 4.58
N ARG A 7 15.96 -3.53 5.03
CA ARG A 7 17.18 -3.90 4.29
C ARG A 7 17.18 -3.43 2.83
N LYS A 8 16.87 -4.35 1.90
CA LYS A 8 16.88 -4.13 0.44
C LYS A 8 15.47 -3.87 -0.11
N ASP A 9 14.43 -4.13 0.68
CA ASP A 9 13.05 -3.96 0.26
C ASP A 9 12.59 -2.53 0.56
N ILE A 10 12.13 -1.86 -0.49
CA ILE A 10 11.44 -0.57 -0.38
C ILE A 10 9.95 -0.83 -0.51
N CYS A 11 9.21 -0.34 0.46
CA CYS A 11 7.77 -0.40 0.57
C CYS A 11 7.19 0.97 0.89
N THR A 12 5.86 1.05 0.86
CA THR A 12 5.10 2.20 1.30
C THR A 12 4.32 1.87 2.57
N GLY A 13 4.00 2.88 3.38
CA GLY A 13 3.15 2.75 4.55
C GLY A 13 2.39 4.03 4.87
N SER A 14 1.52 3.95 5.87
CA SER A 14 0.63 5.04 6.27
C SER A 14 0.75 5.29 7.76
N LEU A 15 1.02 6.53 8.15
CA LEU A 15 1.00 6.94 9.55
C LEU A 15 -0.47 7.03 9.99
N ILE A 16 -0.92 6.18 10.92
CA ILE A 16 -2.31 6.12 11.40
C ILE A 16 -2.47 6.68 12.82
N SER A 17 -1.36 6.81 13.54
CA SER A 17 -1.20 7.62 14.75
C SER A 17 0.20 8.24 14.72
N ASP A 18 0.50 9.17 15.63
CA ASP A 18 1.82 9.82 15.74
C ASP A 18 3.00 8.87 15.99
N ASN A 19 2.76 7.58 16.24
CA ASN A 19 3.78 6.55 16.42
C ASN A 19 3.46 5.20 15.77
N ILE A 20 2.34 5.05 15.05
CA ILE A 20 1.96 3.78 14.39
C ILE A 20 1.89 3.96 12.88
N VAL A 21 2.66 3.12 12.17
CA VAL A 21 2.62 3.00 10.72
C VAL A 21 1.93 1.69 10.32
N LEU A 22 0.89 1.77 9.50
CA LEU A 22 0.22 0.64 8.87
C LEU A 22 0.88 0.35 7.51
N THR A 23 1.23 -0.92 7.28
CA THR A 23 1.83 -1.43 6.04
C THR A 23 1.47 -2.91 5.84
N SER A 24 2.20 -3.59 4.97
CA SER A 24 2.05 -5.01 4.65
C SER A 24 3.10 -5.89 5.33
N ILE A 25 2.76 -7.12 5.72
CA ILE A 25 3.74 -8.10 6.24
C ILE A 25 4.80 -8.42 5.18
N SER A 26 4.44 -8.38 3.89
CA SER A 26 5.38 -8.58 2.78
C SER A 26 6.56 -7.61 2.82
N CYS A 27 6.37 -6.40 3.35
CA CYS A 27 7.41 -5.39 3.48
C CYS A 27 8.46 -5.70 4.55
N LEU A 28 8.16 -6.66 5.42
CA LEU A 28 8.99 -7.03 6.56
C LEU A 28 9.61 -8.43 6.38
N LYS A 29 9.52 -9.03 5.19
CA LYS A 29 10.02 -10.39 4.92
C LYS A 29 11.55 -10.50 5.01
N SER A 30 12.29 -9.45 4.68
CA SER A 30 13.76 -9.46 4.69
C SER A 30 14.40 -8.96 6.00
N MET A 31 13.61 -8.47 6.96
CA MET A 31 14.16 -8.02 8.24
C MET A 31 14.56 -9.22 9.10
N ASN A 32 15.72 -9.12 9.77
CA ASN A 32 16.11 -10.07 10.83
C ASN A 32 15.93 -9.44 12.21
N THR A 33 16.14 -8.12 12.31
CA THR A 33 15.99 -7.37 13.56
C THR A 33 15.25 -6.06 13.31
N LEU A 34 14.74 -5.44 14.38
CA LEU A 34 14.08 -4.13 14.29
C LEU A 34 15.01 -3.03 13.74
N LYS A 35 16.34 -3.18 13.90
CA LYS A 35 17.33 -2.23 13.38
C LYS A 35 17.43 -2.24 11.85
N ASP A 36 16.90 -3.28 11.20
CA ASP A 36 16.89 -3.39 9.73
C ASP A 36 15.80 -2.52 9.08
N VAL A 37 14.86 -1.98 9.87
CA VAL A 37 13.72 -1.21 9.39
C VAL A 37 13.94 0.27 9.64
N LYS A 38 13.86 1.06 8.57
CA LYS A 38 13.91 2.52 8.59
C LYS A 38 12.61 3.08 8.04
N VAL A 39 12.04 4.06 8.73
CA VAL A 39 10.80 4.73 8.31
C VAL A 39 11.11 6.18 7.95
N PHE A 40 10.77 6.60 6.75
CA PHE A 40 10.93 7.98 6.29
C PHE A 40 9.54 8.62 6.15
N LEU A 41 9.37 9.76 6.79
CA LEU A 41 8.11 10.54 6.82
C LEU A 41 8.38 11.97 6.36
N GLY A 42 7.34 12.66 5.88
CA GLY A 42 7.42 14.08 5.56
C GLY A 42 8.23 14.43 4.31
N THR A 43 8.54 13.42 3.48
CA THR A 43 9.31 13.60 2.24
C THR A 43 8.54 13.09 1.02
N LYS A 44 8.80 13.74 -0.12
CA LYS A 44 8.31 13.34 -1.44
C LYS A 44 9.35 12.53 -2.23
N GLU A 45 10.60 12.54 -1.80
CA GLU A 45 11.68 11.76 -2.41
C GLU A 45 12.72 11.36 -1.35
N ILE A 46 13.21 10.12 -1.37
CA ILE A 46 14.39 9.75 -0.59
C ILE A 46 15.60 9.61 -1.49
N ASP A 47 16.70 10.21 -1.05
CA ASP A 47 18.02 9.85 -1.54
C ASP A 47 18.50 8.58 -0.81
N LYS A 48 19.34 7.79 -1.48
CA LYS A 48 19.98 6.60 -0.92
C LYS A 48 20.80 6.91 0.32
N ASP A 49 21.32 8.12 0.42
CA ASP A 49 22.16 8.58 1.53
C ASP A 49 21.38 9.30 2.63
N SER A 50 20.04 9.30 2.57
CA SER A 50 19.20 9.95 3.57
C SER A 50 19.37 9.31 4.96
N THR A 51 19.76 10.13 5.93
CA THR A 51 19.90 9.76 7.34
C THR A 51 18.71 10.20 8.19
N ASN A 52 17.77 10.96 7.62
CA ASN A 52 16.58 11.43 8.31
C ASN A 52 15.48 10.35 8.32
N TYR A 53 15.67 9.33 9.15
CA TYR A 53 14.72 8.24 9.34
C TYR A 53 14.35 8.06 10.82
N HIS A 54 13.20 7.44 11.03
CA HIS A 54 12.71 7.02 12.34
C HIS A 54 12.98 5.52 12.52
N THR A 55 13.41 5.16 13.72
CA THR A 55 13.59 3.77 14.16
C THR A 55 12.27 3.21 14.70
N ILE A 56 12.20 1.89 14.79
CA ILE A 56 11.02 1.17 15.26
C ILE A 56 11.31 0.45 16.58
N SER A 57 10.30 0.28 17.44
CA SER A 57 10.41 -0.46 18.70
C SER A 57 9.67 -1.79 18.67
N GLU A 58 8.59 -1.89 17.90
CA GLU A 58 7.75 -3.10 17.84
C GLU A 58 7.12 -3.27 16.47
N VAL A 59 6.81 -4.53 16.13
CA VAL A 59 6.05 -4.90 14.94
C VAL A 59 4.91 -5.84 15.38
N TYR A 60 3.69 -5.51 14.98
CA TYR A 60 2.53 -6.37 15.15
C TYR A 60 2.08 -6.86 13.78
N THR A 61 1.88 -8.17 13.66
CA THR A 61 1.37 -8.80 12.43
C THR A 61 0.15 -9.64 12.77
N ASN A 62 -0.82 -9.70 11.86
CA ASN A 62 -1.92 -10.63 12.04
C ASN A 62 -1.44 -12.09 11.85
N PRO A 63 -2.16 -13.09 12.40
CA PRO A 63 -1.77 -14.49 12.25
C PRO A 63 -1.60 -14.90 10.78
N ARG A 64 -0.49 -15.60 10.48
CA ARG A 64 -0.20 -16.10 9.14
C ARG A 64 -1.09 -17.31 8.82
N GLY A 65 -1.88 -17.18 7.76
CA GLY A 65 -2.60 -18.30 7.13
C GLY A 65 -1.69 -19.10 6.18
N LYS A 66 -2.23 -20.14 5.53
CA LYS A 66 -1.45 -21.05 4.67
C LYS A 66 -1.11 -20.51 3.26
N ASN A 67 -1.86 -19.53 2.72
CA ASN A 67 -1.66 -18.94 1.38
C ASN A 67 -1.66 -17.40 1.39
N ASP A 68 -0.88 -16.73 0.53
CA ASP A 68 -0.72 -15.25 0.50
C ASP A 68 -2.02 -14.46 0.19
N LEU A 69 -3.03 -15.11 -0.42
CA LEU A 69 -4.33 -14.51 -0.77
C LEU A 69 -5.46 -14.87 0.22
N ASP A 70 -5.25 -15.88 1.06
CA ASP A 70 -6.18 -16.22 2.16
C ASP A 70 -5.94 -15.35 3.40
N GLN A 71 -4.80 -14.67 3.43
CA GLN A 71 -4.28 -13.89 4.53
C GLN A 71 -4.69 -12.43 4.44
N VAL A 72 -5.17 -11.89 5.56
CA VAL A 72 -5.01 -10.46 5.82
C VAL A 72 -3.49 -10.22 5.83
N ASN A 73 -2.97 -9.33 4.98
CA ASN A 73 -1.53 -9.09 4.88
C ASN A 73 -1.19 -7.72 5.45
N LEU A 74 -1.48 -7.53 6.75
CA LEU A 74 -1.34 -6.25 7.42
C LEU A 74 -0.32 -6.32 8.55
N ALA A 75 0.50 -5.28 8.65
CA ALA A 75 1.46 -5.10 9.72
C ALA A 75 1.33 -3.69 10.31
N LEU A 76 1.40 -3.58 11.63
CA LEU A 76 1.58 -2.33 12.34
C LEU A 76 3.01 -2.24 12.82
N ILE A 77 3.62 -1.09 12.59
CA ILE A 77 4.98 -0.76 13.03
C ILE A 77 4.86 0.36 14.05
N LYS A 78 5.39 0.11 15.25
CA LYS A 78 5.48 1.12 16.30
C LYS A 78 6.84 1.81 16.22
N LEU A 79 6.82 3.12 16.02
CA LEU A 79 8.01 3.97 16.01
C LEU A 79 8.59 4.07 17.43
N SER A 80 9.91 4.14 17.56
CA SER A 80 10.57 4.27 18.87
C SER A 80 10.27 5.59 19.59
N LYS A 81 9.82 6.61 18.83
CA LYS A 81 9.44 7.93 19.35
C LYS A 81 8.17 8.39 18.65
N HIS A 82 7.37 9.16 19.38
CA HIS A 82 6.24 9.91 18.80
C HIS A 82 6.77 10.98 17.85
N ILE A 83 6.05 11.19 16.76
CA ILE A 83 6.38 12.15 15.71
C ILE A 83 5.57 13.43 15.92
N GLY A 84 6.24 14.58 15.87
CA GLY A 84 5.56 15.87 15.82
C GLY A 84 4.86 16.03 14.48
N LEU A 85 3.53 16.09 14.50
CA LEU A 85 2.71 16.30 13.30
C LEU A 85 2.86 17.74 12.79
N ASN A 86 2.83 17.90 11.48
CA ASN A 86 2.93 19.18 10.78
C ASN A 86 2.34 19.05 9.36
N ASP A 87 2.55 20.07 8.52
CA ASP A 87 1.99 20.13 7.17
C ASP A 87 2.50 19.03 6.23
N THR A 88 3.67 18.43 6.50
CA THR A 88 4.24 17.34 5.68
C THR A 88 4.08 15.97 6.34
N ILE A 89 3.93 15.91 7.66
CA ILE A 89 3.73 14.69 8.44
C ILE A 89 2.39 14.75 9.16
N ASN A 90 1.41 14.01 8.65
CA ASN A 90 0.11 13.91 9.29
C ASN A 90 -0.40 12.47 9.29
N THR A 91 -1.35 12.19 10.18
CA THR A 91 -2.00 10.89 10.31
C THR A 91 -3.19 10.77 9.37
N ILE A 92 -3.52 9.55 8.94
CA ILE A 92 -4.76 9.25 8.23
C ILE A 92 -5.66 8.33 9.06
N ARG A 93 -6.95 8.67 9.11
CA ARG A 93 -7.95 7.84 9.79
C ARG A 93 -8.22 6.55 9.01
N VAL A 94 -8.30 5.43 9.72
CA VAL A 94 -8.72 4.15 9.16
C VAL A 94 -10.24 4.08 9.12
N GLU A 95 -10.80 3.72 7.98
CA GLU A 95 -12.22 3.45 7.80
C GLU A 95 -12.69 2.41 8.82
N GLN A 96 -13.74 2.74 9.57
CA GLN A 96 -14.35 1.83 10.55
C GLN A 96 -15.62 1.17 10.03
N LYS A 97 -16.12 1.63 8.88
CA LYS A 97 -17.32 1.09 8.25
C LYS A 97 -16.94 -0.01 7.27
N PRO A 98 -17.75 -1.06 7.15
CA PRO A 98 -17.55 -2.03 6.08
C PRO A 98 -17.64 -1.33 4.72
N TRP A 99 -16.93 -1.87 3.74
CA TRP A 99 -17.15 -1.47 2.35
C TRP A 99 -18.65 -1.62 2.02
N PRO A 100 -19.28 -0.65 1.34
CA PRO A 100 -20.70 -0.75 1.00
C PRO A 100 -20.99 -2.08 0.30
N SER A 101 -21.79 -2.93 0.95
CA SER A 101 -22.04 -4.29 0.50
C SER A 101 -23.39 -4.38 -0.21
N GLY A 102 -23.42 -5.13 -1.30
CA GLY A 102 -24.62 -5.48 -2.06
C GLY A 102 -24.41 -6.80 -2.79
N LEU A 103 -25.49 -7.38 -3.34
CA LEU A 103 -25.40 -8.54 -4.24
C LEU A 103 -24.74 -8.17 -5.59
N GLU A 104 -24.65 -6.87 -5.87
CA GLU A 104 -23.99 -6.29 -7.03
C GLU A 104 -22.56 -5.80 -6.72
N GLN A 105 -21.78 -5.55 -7.78
CA GLN A 105 -20.46 -4.94 -7.70
C GLN A 105 -20.58 -3.50 -7.19
N TYR A 106 -19.88 -3.16 -6.11
CA TYR A 106 -19.82 -1.78 -5.61
C TYR A 106 -18.46 -1.16 -5.94
N SER A 107 -18.48 0.02 -6.57
CA SER A 107 -17.29 0.77 -6.99
C SER A 107 -17.15 2.07 -6.20
N ARG A 108 -15.92 2.39 -5.77
CA ARG A 108 -15.54 3.68 -5.17
C ARG A 108 -14.42 4.30 -6.00
N LEU A 109 -14.47 5.62 -6.14
CA LEU A 109 -13.36 6.39 -6.67
C LEU A 109 -12.41 6.71 -5.52
N CYS A 110 -11.17 6.29 -5.65
CA CYS A 110 -10.18 6.32 -4.59
C CYS A 110 -8.86 6.87 -5.11
N PHE A 111 -7.93 7.14 -4.20
CA PHE A 111 -6.60 7.60 -4.49
C PHE A 111 -5.58 6.58 -3.95
N ALA A 112 -4.73 6.06 -4.84
CA ALA A 112 -3.66 5.16 -4.50
C ALA A 112 -2.33 5.89 -4.63
N MET A 113 -1.41 5.69 -3.67
CA MET A 113 -0.09 6.33 -3.69
C MET A 113 1.00 5.42 -3.15
N GLY A 114 2.23 5.67 -3.57
CA GLY A 114 3.40 4.95 -3.12
C GLY A 114 4.72 5.49 -3.64
N PHE A 115 5.78 4.78 -3.32
CA PHE A 115 7.17 5.12 -3.64
C PHE A 115 7.88 4.01 -4.40
N GLY A 116 7.10 3.12 -5.03
CA GLY A 116 7.59 2.02 -5.82
C GLY A 116 8.41 2.45 -7.04
N LYS A 117 8.95 1.46 -7.74
CA LYS A 117 9.76 1.62 -8.93
C LYS A 117 8.91 2.10 -10.08
N HIS A 118 9.15 3.35 -10.49
CA HIS A 118 8.52 3.92 -11.65
C HIS A 118 9.02 3.25 -12.93
N ASN A 119 8.10 2.87 -13.82
CA ASN A 119 8.45 2.12 -15.03
C ASN A 119 9.32 2.94 -16.02
N LYS A 120 9.11 4.26 -16.15
CA LYS A 120 9.84 5.06 -17.16
C LYS A 120 11.26 5.43 -16.72
N THR A 121 11.43 5.72 -15.43
CA THR A 121 12.72 6.21 -14.89
C THR A 121 13.53 5.10 -14.25
N GLY A 122 12.88 3.98 -13.89
CA GLY A 122 13.50 2.91 -13.12
C GLY A 122 13.87 3.29 -11.68
N LYS A 123 13.54 4.51 -11.24
CA LYS A 123 13.84 5.03 -9.90
C LYS A 123 12.75 4.60 -8.90
N MET A 124 13.17 4.33 -7.67
CA MET A 124 12.31 4.12 -6.50
C MET A 124 12.47 5.29 -5.53
N GLY A 125 11.56 5.41 -4.58
CA GLY A 125 11.70 6.36 -3.48
C GLY A 125 11.15 7.75 -3.77
N ARG A 126 10.49 7.97 -4.92
CA ARG A 126 9.77 9.21 -5.23
C ARG A 126 8.27 8.98 -5.17
N LEU A 127 7.55 9.89 -4.52
CA LEU A 127 6.11 9.80 -4.32
C LEU A 127 5.37 9.95 -5.65
N HIS A 128 4.54 8.96 -5.94
CA HIS A 128 3.56 9.00 -7.03
C HIS A 128 2.19 8.55 -6.55
N GLY A 129 1.17 8.81 -7.35
CA GLY A 129 -0.17 8.33 -7.07
C GLY A 129 -1.18 8.72 -8.13
N SER A 130 -2.30 8.01 -8.16
CA SER A 130 -3.35 8.21 -9.14
C SER A 130 -4.72 7.95 -8.54
N GLN A 131 -5.72 8.62 -9.11
CA GLN A 131 -7.11 8.31 -8.84
C GLN A 131 -7.47 7.01 -9.57
N VAL A 132 -8.09 6.08 -8.85
CA VAL A 132 -8.38 4.72 -9.29
C VAL A 132 -9.81 4.35 -8.93
N ALA A 133 -10.47 3.58 -9.80
CA ALA A 133 -11.76 2.97 -9.48
C ALA A 133 -11.51 1.62 -8.80
N MET A 134 -12.07 1.44 -7.62
CA MET A 134 -11.86 0.28 -6.76
C MET A 134 -13.17 -0.42 -6.49
N GLU A 135 -13.16 -1.74 -6.58
CA GLU A 135 -14.35 -2.58 -6.54
C GLU A 135 -14.22 -3.66 -5.48
N TYR A 136 -15.35 -3.99 -4.89
CA TYR A 136 -15.48 -5.04 -3.89
C TYR A 136 -16.72 -5.90 -4.15
N GLY A 137 -16.66 -7.14 -3.69
CA GLY A 137 -17.76 -8.09 -3.73
C GLY A 137 -17.49 -9.32 -4.59
N PRO A 138 -18.46 -10.25 -4.68
CA PRO A 138 -18.25 -11.55 -5.31
C PRO A 138 -17.97 -11.47 -6.83
N LYS A 139 -18.45 -10.41 -7.49
CA LYS A 139 -18.21 -10.12 -8.91
C LYS A 139 -16.93 -9.31 -9.15
N ALA A 140 -16.33 -8.73 -8.11
CA ALA A 140 -15.06 -8.01 -8.22
C ALA A 140 -13.91 -8.97 -8.54
N CYS A 141 -12.77 -8.40 -8.95
CA CYS A 141 -11.56 -9.16 -9.29
C CYS A 141 -11.81 -10.20 -10.39
N GLY A 142 -12.67 -9.89 -11.37
CA GLY A 142 -13.24 -10.88 -12.30
C GLY A 142 -12.21 -11.69 -13.10
N CYS A 143 -11.02 -11.14 -13.34
CA CYS A 143 -9.96 -11.81 -14.06
C CYS A 143 -9.00 -12.62 -13.18
N ALA A 144 -9.14 -12.53 -11.85
CA ALA A 144 -8.33 -13.28 -10.90
C ALA A 144 -9.04 -14.61 -10.54
N THR A 145 -8.32 -15.72 -10.68
CA THR A 145 -8.76 -17.06 -10.28
C THR A 145 -8.68 -17.20 -8.77
N LEU A 146 -9.67 -16.63 -8.06
CA LEU A 146 -9.75 -16.59 -6.60
C LEU A 146 -11.02 -17.27 -6.09
N ALA A 147 -10.90 -17.96 -4.95
CA ALA A 147 -12.05 -18.51 -4.25
C ALA A 147 -12.98 -17.37 -3.77
N ARG A 148 -14.29 -17.65 -3.66
CA ARG A 148 -15.28 -16.65 -3.20
C ARG A 148 -14.90 -16.05 -1.84
N SER A 149 -14.40 -16.87 -0.92
CA SER A 149 -13.94 -16.45 0.41
C SER A 149 -12.76 -15.46 0.36
N GLN A 150 -11.88 -15.56 -0.64
CA GLN A 150 -10.77 -14.64 -0.85
C GLN A 150 -11.25 -13.31 -1.43
N LYS A 151 -12.16 -13.36 -2.42
CA LYS A 151 -12.76 -12.15 -3.02
C LYS A 151 -13.44 -11.25 -1.99
N MET A 152 -14.03 -11.83 -0.94
CA MET A 152 -14.65 -11.07 0.15
C MET A 152 -13.64 -10.41 1.10
N LYS A 153 -12.33 -10.64 0.95
CA LYS A 153 -11.26 -10.05 1.77
C LYS A 153 -10.38 -9.03 1.03
N ILE A 154 -10.59 -8.86 -0.27
CA ILE A 154 -9.75 -7.99 -1.10
C ILE A 154 -10.59 -6.97 -1.86
N ILE A 155 -9.98 -5.82 -2.12
CA ILE A 155 -10.53 -4.78 -2.98
C ILE A 155 -9.69 -4.79 -4.26
N CYS A 156 -10.33 -4.79 -5.41
CA CYS A 156 -9.65 -4.87 -6.69
C CYS A 156 -9.78 -3.58 -7.46
N MET A 157 -8.69 -3.16 -8.08
CA MET A 157 -8.68 -2.05 -9.00
C MET A 157 -9.34 -2.46 -10.31
N ASN A 158 -10.37 -1.74 -10.72
CA ASN A 158 -10.87 -1.81 -12.09
C ASN A 158 -10.03 -0.88 -12.95
N ASN A 159 -9.38 -1.44 -13.97
CA ASN A 159 -8.40 -0.74 -14.79
C ASN A 159 -9.12 0.12 -15.86
N LEU A 160 -9.81 1.17 -15.39
CA LEU A 160 -10.41 2.22 -16.23
C LEU A 160 -9.38 3.28 -16.69
N GLY A 161 -8.15 3.24 -16.17
CA GLY A 161 -7.08 4.19 -16.48
C GLY A 161 -5.80 3.55 -17.02
N ASN A 162 -4.79 4.39 -17.26
CA ASN A 162 -3.47 3.96 -17.74
C ASN A 162 -2.45 3.68 -16.62
N ASP A 163 -2.81 3.92 -15.35
CA ASP A 163 -1.90 3.78 -14.20
C ASP A 163 -2.25 2.56 -13.33
N ARG A 164 -1.25 1.99 -12.67
CA ARG A 164 -1.39 0.84 -11.77
C ARG A 164 -0.39 0.91 -10.63
N PHE A 165 -0.54 0.03 -9.64
CA PHE A 165 0.48 -0.18 -8.62
C PHE A 165 1.84 -0.57 -9.24
N CYS A 166 2.89 0.08 -8.77
CA CYS A 166 4.29 -0.22 -9.06
C CYS A 166 4.85 -1.29 -8.12
N TYR A 167 5.94 -1.93 -8.55
CA TYR A 167 6.75 -2.74 -7.64
C TYR A 167 7.29 -1.85 -6.51
N GLY A 168 7.06 -2.20 -5.23
CA GLY A 168 7.44 -1.36 -4.08
C GLY A 168 6.37 -0.37 -3.61
N ASP A 169 5.21 -0.31 -4.28
CA ASP A 169 4.02 0.36 -3.72
C ASP A 169 3.32 -0.51 -2.65
N THR A 170 3.73 -1.78 -2.50
CA THR A 170 3.24 -2.69 -1.47
C THR A 170 3.26 -2.01 -0.09
N GLY A 171 2.18 -2.18 0.66
CA GLY A 171 1.96 -1.51 1.94
C GLY A 171 1.40 -0.09 1.82
N GLY A 172 1.33 0.49 0.62
CA GLY A 172 0.85 1.84 0.39
C GLY A 172 -0.65 2.03 0.60
N PRO A 173 -1.09 3.26 0.93
CA PRO A 173 -2.48 3.54 1.21
C PRO A 173 -3.37 3.51 -0.02
N LEU A 174 -4.57 2.99 0.17
CA LEU A 174 -5.73 3.28 -0.66
C LEU A 174 -6.68 4.19 0.13
N ILE A 175 -6.91 5.40 -0.37
CA ILE A 175 -7.70 6.44 0.29
C ILE A 175 -8.98 6.66 -0.49
N CYS A 176 -10.14 6.57 0.14
CA CYS A 176 -11.41 6.98 -0.47
C CYS A 176 -12.10 7.90 0.53
N ASP A 177 -12.71 8.98 0.07
CA ASP A 177 -13.44 9.94 0.93
C ASP A 177 -12.59 10.40 2.14
N ASP A 178 -11.31 10.72 1.88
CA ASP A 178 -10.30 11.17 2.85
C ASP A 178 -9.99 10.19 4.01
N VAL A 179 -10.37 8.92 3.88
CA VAL A 179 -10.06 7.87 4.86
C VAL A 179 -9.30 6.70 4.23
N LEU A 180 -8.43 6.07 5.03
CA LEU A 180 -7.68 4.89 4.64
C LEU A 180 -8.58 3.66 4.65
N VAL A 181 -8.83 3.08 3.48
CA VAL A 181 -9.75 1.95 3.29
C VAL A 181 -9.05 0.63 2.99
N GLY A 182 -7.76 0.69 2.61
CA GLY A 182 -7.05 -0.48 2.15
C GLY A 182 -5.54 -0.27 2.07
N VAL A 183 -4.83 -1.38 1.96
CA VAL A 183 -3.36 -1.43 1.86
C VAL A 183 -2.99 -2.19 0.60
N ALA A 184 -2.10 -1.62 -0.22
CA ALA A 184 -1.63 -2.23 -1.44
C ALA A 184 -0.95 -3.58 -1.15
N HIS A 185 -1.42 -4.65 -1.80
CA HIS A 185 -0.97 -6.02 -1.55
C HIS A 185 -0.10 -6.56 -2.69
N THR A 186 -0.72 -6.87 -3.82
CA THR A 186 -0.05 -7.48 -4.97
C THR A 186 -0.73 -7.11 -6.28
N VAL A 187 -0.02 -7.31 -7.39
CA VAL A 187 -0.56 -7.22 -8.75
C VAL A 187 -0.85 -8.64 -9.23
N ILE A 188 -2.11 -8.93 -9.54
CA ILE A 188 -2.52 -10.24 -10.06
C ILE A 188 -2.42 -10.21 -11.58
N LYS A 189 -1.68 -11.16 -12.16
CA LYS A 189 -1.62 -11.35 -13.61
C LYS A 189 -2.87 -12.12 -14.07
N CYS A 190 -3.63 -11.53 -14.98
CA CYS A 190 -4.81 -12.14 -15.55
C CYS A 190 -4.46 -12.85 -16.87
N GLU A 191 -4.69 -14.15 -16.93
CA GLU A 191 -4.20 -15.04 -18.02
C GLU A 191 -4.70 -14.64 -19.42
N ASN A 192 -5.89 -14.02 -19.51
CA ASN A 192 -6.50 -13.59 -20.78
C ASN A 192 -6.42 -12.07 -21.04
N SER A 193 -5.60 -11.32 -20.29
CA SER A 193 -5.48 -9.88 -20.51
C SER A 193 -4.54 -9.57 -21.68
N THR A 194 -5.10 -9.22 -22.83
CA THR A 194 -4.37 -8.69 -24.00
C THR A 194 -3.92 -7.23 -23.83
N LYS A 195 -4.39 -6.54 -22.78
CA LYS A 195 -3.95 -5.18 -22.46
C LYS A 195 -2.48 -5.20 -22.02
N ILE A 196 -1.61 -4.61 -22.85
CA ILE A 196 -0.23 -4.34 -22.47
C ILE A 196 -0.26 -3.24 -21.40
N ILE A 197 -0.04 -3.60 -20.14
CA ILE A 197 -0.02 -2.64 -19.04
C ILE A 197 1.30 -1.88 -19.10
N LYS A 198 1.34 -0.70 -19.74
CA LYS A 198 2.63 -0.06 -20.02
C LYS A 198 3.13 0.91 -18.96
N GLU A 199 2.33 1.42 -18.02
CA GLU A 199 2.83 2.46 -17.12
C GLU A 199 2.38 2.26 -15.66
N CYS A 200 3.23 2.66 -14.72
CA CYS A 200 2.92 2.71 -13.30
C CYS A 200 3.62 3.97 -12.73
N GLY A 201 2.95 4.71 -11.84
CA GLY A 201 3.47 5.90 -11.20
C GLY A 201 3.50 7.13 -12.12
N ILE A 202 2.53 7.27 -13.01
CA ILE A 202 2.55 8.26 -14.11
C ILE A 202 2.51 9.69 -13.60
N LYS A 203 1.89 9.92 -12.44
CA LYS A 203 1.75 11.23 -11.81
C LYS A 203 2.62 11.34 -10.56
N PHE A 204 3.59 12.24 -10.63
CA PHE A 204 4.41 12.64 -9.48
C PHE A 204 3.73 13.78 -8.72
N TYR A 205 3.98 13.81 -7.41
CA TYR A 205 3.59 14.93 -6.55
C TYR A 205 4.82 15.79 -6.26
N SER A 206 4.77 17.06 -6.67
CA SER A 206 5.78 18.09 -6.36
C SER A 206 5.51 18.75 -5.03
#